data_AF-A0AAJ0PDI5-F1
#
_entry.id   AF-A0AAJ0PDI5-F1
#
_cell.length_a   1.000
_cell.length_b   1.000
_cell.length_c   1.000
_cell.angle_alpha   90.00
_cell.angle_beta   90.00
_cell.angle_gamma   90.00
#
_symmetry.space_group_name_H-M   'P 1'
#
loop_
_entity.id
_entity.type
_entity.pdbx_description
1 polymer ?
#
loop_
_entity_poly.entity_id
_entity_poly.type
_entity_poly.pdbx_seq_one_letter_code
_entity_poly.pdbx_strand_id
1 'polypeptide(L)'
;MHKRTIAVTFITLSSLSLASCRSIKPDQQAATHSESLARYRASSEAKESNQRRSITSSKEASIKQQSESIVAASESIEQAKQQSNQSTSAKKALTADKQTSVNQAFLAWAAERATIGNMAVSDWYFDHGAAGFGDWFANSPDGRILVQPGTASPGFNAYPVHAIGGCVFYTALDGTVGKDNLDRGSFADNYSLNMAMDKPVSKYLLGDNGVVYELKLGNGHLTSTNDGFSELKDDGKQAYSEPLVFAVSEDTAAQAELKSLLANY
;
A
#
# COMPACT_ATOMS: atom_id res chain seq x y z
N MET A 1 48.78 -5.63 -3.99
CA MET A 1 48.50 -5.46 -2.55
C MET A 1 49.06 -4.12 -2.09
N HIS A 2 48.22 -3.09 -1.96
CA HIS A 2 48.61 -1.78 -1.39
C HIS A 2 47.49 -1.35 -0.43
N LYS A 3 47.78 -1.44 0.88
CA LYS A 3 46.85 -1.07 1.96
C LYS A 3 46.94 0.44 2.18
N ARG A 4 45.80 1.14 2.14
CA ARG A 4 45.67 2.55 2.56
C ARG A 4 45.08 2.60 3.96
N THR A 5 45.80 3.29 4.85
CA THR A 5 45.54 3.42 6.28
C THR A 5 44.47 4.47 6.55
N ILE A 6 43.56 4.17 7.49
CA ILE A 6 42.45 5.00 7.97
C ILE A 6 42.98 5.93 9.07
N ALA A 7 42.61 7.22 9.04
CA ALA A 7 42.81 8.15 10.15
C ALA A 7 41.46 8.54 10.76
N VAL A 8 41.26 8.18 12.04
CA VAL A 8 40.11 8.52 12.87
C VAL A 8 40.48 9.73 13.73
N THR A 9 39.68 10.79 13.70
CA THR A 9 39.92 12.00 14.51
C THR A 9 38.97 12.01 15.71
N PHE A 10 39.54 11.99 16.92
CA PHE A 10 38.84 12.18 18.20
C PHE A 10 38.73 13.68 18.53
N ILE A 11 37.53 14.14 18.93
CA ILE A 11 37.33 15.48 19.50
C ILE A 11 37.02 15.31 20.99
N THR A 12 37.87 15.89 21.84
CA THR A 12 37.75 15.86 23.30
C THR A 12 36.99 17.08 23.83
N LEU A 13 36.13 16.80 24.82
CA LEU A 13 35.40 17.75 25.66
C LEU A 13 36.35 18.41 26.66
N SER A 14 36.14 19.69 27.01
CA SER A 14 36.77 20.32 28.17
C SER A 14 35.83 21.32 28.83
N SER A 15 35.71 21.19 30.15
CA SER A 15 34.85 21.97 31.03
C SER A 15 35.63 22.42 32.28
N LEU A 16 35.09 23.48 32.92
CA LEU A 16 35.37 24.05 34.25
C LEU A 16 36.45 25.14 34.40
N SER A 17 36.03 26.23 35.04
CA SER A 17 36.80 26.96 36.06
C SER A 17 35.85 27.64 37.06
N LEU A 18 36.16 27.50 38.35
CA LEU A 18 35.51 28.06 39.55
C LEU A 18 36.35 29.24 40.09
N ALA A 19 35.70 30.25 40.71
CA ALA A 19 36.27 31.12 41.76
C ALA A 19 35.10 31.80 42.51
N SER A 20 34.83 31.51 43.79
CA SER A 20 35.48 31.88 45.06
C SER A 20 34.94 33.18 45.69
N CYS A 21 34.57 33.07 46.98
CA CYS A 21 33.81 34.01 47.80
C CYS A 21 34.66 35.15 48.39
N ARG A 22 34.03 36.29 48.70
CA ARG A 22 34.54 37.27 49.68
C ARG A 22 33.38 37.86 50.51
N SER A 23 33.51 37.81 51.83
CA SER A 23 32.55 38.29 52.83
C SER A 23 32.77 39.76 53.20
N ILE A 24 31.70 40.56 53.34
CA ILE A 24 31.67 41.82 54.11
C ILE A 24 30.34 41.92 54.90
N LYS A 25 30.43 42.44 56.12
CA LYS A 25 29.45 42.53 57.22
C LYS A 25 28.37 43.63 57.06
N PRO A 26 27.31 43.62 57.90
CA PRO A 26 26.02 44.27 57.65
C PRO A 26 25.86 45.60 58.39
N ASP A 27 25.26 46.60 57.74
CA ASP A 27 24.18 47.43 58.32
C ASP A 27 23.65 48.42 57.26
N GLN A 28 22.65 47.98 56.47
CA GLN A 28 21.78 48.84 55.66
C GLN A 28 20.64 48.05 54.99
N GLN A 29 20.00 47.11 55.70
CA GLN A 29 19.11 46.12 55.07
C GLN A 29 17.63 46.13 55.50
N ALA A 30 17.16 47.14 56.24
CA ALA A 30 15.76 47.15 56.70
C ALA A 30 14.78 47.93 55.81
N ALA A 31 15.24 48.84 54.94
CA ALA A 31 14.35 49.71 54.15
C ALA A 31 14.21 49.33 52.66
N THR A 32 14.99 48.37 52.15
CA THR A 32 15.01 47.99 50.72
C THR A 32 14.38 46.62 50.42
N HIS A 33 13.96 45.88 51.45
CA HIS A 33 13.37 44.54 51.30
C HIS A 33 11.84 44.55 51.04
N SER A 34 11.11 45.58 51.46
CA SER A 34 9.66 45.67 51.25
C SER A 34 9.28 46.04 49.81
N GLU A 35 10.06 46.91 49.16
CA GLU A 35 9.83 47.29 47.75
C GLU A 35 10.19 46.18 46.75
N SER A 36 11.23 45.38 47.01
CA SER A 36 11.63 44.31 46.07
C SER A 36 10.66 43.13 46.08
N LEU A 37 10.08 42.79 47.23
CA LEU A 37 9.05 41.77 47.37
C LEU A 37 7.73 42.16 46.69
N ALA A 38 7.35 43.45 46.72
CA ALA A 38 6.17 43.95 46.02
C ALA A 38 6.35 43.91 44.48
N ARG A 39 7.52 44.28 43.97
CA ARG A 39 7.84 44.22 42.53
C ARG A 39 7.95 42.79 42.01
N TYR A 40 8.43 41.85 42.83
CA TYR A 40 8.50 40.43 42.44
C TYR A 40 7.12 39.78 42.34
N ARG A 41 6.20 40.06 43.29
CA ARG A 41 4.81 39.55 43.23
C ARG A 41 4.02 40.11 42.04
N ALA A 42 4.15 41.41 41.76
CA ALA A 42 3.52 42.03 40.59
C ALA A 42 4.06 41.45 39.26
N SER A 43 5.36 41.10 39.21
CA SER A 43 5.96 40.47 38.03
C SER A 43 5.58 38.99 37.86
N SER A 44 5.28 38.25 38.93
CA SER A 44 4.84 36.85 38.84
C SER A 44 3.37 36.75 38.41
N GLU A 45 2.51 37.62 38.93
CA GLU A 45 1.07 37.66 38.56
C GLU A 45 0.85 38.08 37.10
N ALA A 46 1.68 39.01 36.58
CA ALA A 46 1.63 39.42 35.17
C ALA A 46 2.11 38.29 34.21
N LYS A 47 3.06 37.45 34.63
CA LYS A 47 3.55 36.31 33.82
C LYS A 47 2.55 35.15 33.79
N GLU A 48 1.87 34.87 34.91
CA GLU A 48 0.88 33.79 34.99
C GLU A 48 -0.42 34.13 34.20
N SER A 49 -0.80 35.41 34.17
CA SER A 49 -1.92 35.92 33.37
C SER A 49 -1.68 35.82 31.85
N ASN A 50 -0.47 36.13 31.39
CA ASN A 50 -0.11 36.02 29.97
C ASN A 50 0.03 34.56 29.49
N GLN A 51 0.49 33.65 30.37
CA GLN A 51 0.55 32.22 30.04
C GLN A 51 -0.84 31.56 30.00
N ARG A 52 -1.80 31.99 30.83
CA ARG A 52 -3.20 31.54 30.73
C ARG A 52 -3.90 32.06 29.48
N ARG A 53 -3.63 33.31 29.04
CA ARG A 53 -4.20 33.87 27.80
C ARG A 53 -3.69 33.19 26.54
N SER A 54 -2.40 32.80 26.49
CA SER A 54 -1.85 32.09 25.32
C SER A 54 -2.38 30.66 25.22
N ILE A 55 -2.58 29.97 26.34
CA ILE A 55 -3.12 28.59 26.36
C ILE A 55 -4.61 28.55 25.95
N THR A 56 -5.43 29.53 26.34
CA THR A 56 -6.85 29.59 25.94
C THR A 56 -7.01 29.90 24.44
N SER A 57 -6.21 30.83 23.90
CA SER A 57 -6.22 31.16 22.46
C SER A 57 -5.76 30.01 21.56
N SER A 58 -4.88 29.14 22.07
CA SER A 58 -4.36 27.98 21.33
C SER A 58 -5.37 26.82 21.29
N LYS A 59 -6.18 26.65 22.34
CA LYS A 59 -7.25 25.64 22.38
C LYS A 59 -8.45 26.01 21.51
N GLU A 60 -8.85 27.28 21.45
CA GLU A 60 -9.97 27.71 20.59
C GLU A 60 -9.65 27.61 19.09
N ALA A 61 -8.41 27.90 18.68
CA ALA A 61 -7.97 27.71 17.30
C ALA A 61 -7.89 26.22 16.90
N SER A 62 -7.45 25.36 17.81
CA SER A 62 -7.33 23.92 17.57
C SER A 62 -8.69 23.20 17.54
N ILE A 63 -9.68 23.66 18.31
CA ILE A 63 -11.06 23.13 18.27
C ILE A 63 -11.77 23.54 16.97
N LYS A 64 -11.52 24.75 16.45
CA LYS A 64 -12.16 25.22 15.21
C LYS A 64 -11.66 24.47 13.96
N GLN A 65 -10.36 24.19 13.87
CA GLN A 65 -9.81 23.34 12.80
C GLN A 65 -10.30 21.88 12.87
N GLN A 66 -10.52 21.34 14.08
CA GLN A 66 -10.97 19.96 14.25
C GLN A 66 -12.46 19.80 13.92
N SER A 67 -13.30 20.81 14.17
CA SER A 67 -14.71 20.81 13.78
C SER A 67 -14.93 20.98 12.27
N GLU A 68 -14.15 21.81 11.57
CA GLU A 68 -14.23 21.96 10.10
C GLU A 68 -13.75 20.68 9.37
N SER A 69 -12.77 19.96 9.95
CA SER A 69 -12.26 18.69 9.41
C SER A 69 -13.27 17.53 9.51
N ILE A 70 -14.12 17.50 10.55
CA ILE A 70 -15.12 16.45 10.77
C ILE A 70 -16.36 16.67 9.89
N VAL A 71 -16.73 17.92 9.60
CA VAL A 71 -17.83 18.23 8.68
C VAL A 71 -17.44 17.93 7.23
N ALA A 72 -16.21 18.29 6.80
CA ALA A 72 -15.70 17.93 5.48
C ALA A 72 -15.55 16.42 5.26
N ALA A 73 -15.20 15.66 6.31
CA ALA A 73 -15.13 14.20 6.26
C ALA A 73 -16.53 13.55 6.19
N SER A 74 -17.54 14.15 6.81
CA SER A 74 -18.92 13.64 6.79
C SER A 74 -19.63 13.94 5.46
N GLU A 75 -19.36 15.09 4.84
CA GLU A 75 -19.88 15.42 3.49
C GLU A 75 -19.23 14.56 2.39
N SER A 76 -17.96 14.19 2.56
CA SER A 76 -17.26 13.27 1.65
C SER A 76 -17.76 11.82 1.75
N ILE A 77 -18.22 11.38 2.93
CA ILE A 77 -18.78 10.03 3.14
C ILE A 77 -20.21 9.94 2.61
N GLU A 78 -21.02 10.98 2.75
CA GLU A 78 -22.39 11.02 2.17
C GLU A 78 -22.36 11.15 0.64
N GLN A 79 -21.40 11.88 0.06
CA GLN A 79 -21.20 11.90 -1.40
C GLN A 79 -20.70 10.56 -1.94
N ALA A 80 -19.86 9.83 -1.19
CA ALA A 80 -19.45 8.47 -1.56
C ALA A 80 -20.59 7.44 -1.46
N LYS A 81 -21.56 7.65 -0.56
CA LYS A 81 -22.76 6.79 -0.43
C LYS A 81 -23.84 7.08 -1.47
N GLN A 82 -23.95 8.32 -1.96
CA GLN A 82 -24.95 8.68 -2.98
C GLN A 82 -24.53 8.33 -4.41
N GLN A 83 -23.24 8.08 -4.67
CA GLN A 83 -22.76 7.67 -6.00
C GLN A 83 -22.83 6.15 -6.24
N SER A 84 -23.19 5.33 -5.25
CA SER A 84 -23.33 3.86 -5.42
C SER A 84 -24.72 3.39 -5.87
N ASN A 85 -25.69 4.30 -6.04
CA ASN A 85 -27.09 3.94 -6.29
C ASN A 85 -27.63 4.37 -7.66
N GLN A 86 -26.77 4.55 -8.67
CA GLN A 86 -27.27 4.84 -10.01
C GLN A 86 -26.35 4.32 -11.12
N SER A 87 -26.41 3.01 -11.36
CA SER A 87 -26.29 2.41 -12.70
C SER A 87 -26.47 0.88 -12.62
N THR A 88 -27.72 0.42 -12.52
CA THR A 88 -28.08 -0.94 -12.99
C THR A 88 -28.17 -0.94 -14.53
N SER A 89 -27.15 -0.43 -15.20
CA SER A 89 -26.85 -0.87 -16.56
C SER A 89 -26.25 -2.26 -16.38
N ALA A 90 -26.86 -3.29 -16.97
CA ALA A 90 -26.18 -4.58 -17.10
C ALA A 90 -24.77 -4.29 -17.63
N LYS A 91 -23.73 -4.56 -16.83
CA LYS A 91 -22.35 -4.40 -17.28
C LYS A 91 -22.20 -5.28 -18.50
N LYS A 92 -22.05 -4.66 -19.67
CA LYS A 92 -21.78 -5.41 -20.89
C LYS A 92 -20.41 -6.05 -20.71
N ALA A 93 -20.38 -7.37 -20.58
CA ALA A 93 -19.13 -8.11 -20.47
C ALA A 93 -18.18 -7.69 -21.61
N LEU A 94 -16.91 -7.44 -21.26
CA LEU A 94 -15.89 -7.15 -22.26
C LEU A 94 -15.74 -8.36 -23.18
N THR A 95 -15.56 -8.12 -24.48
CA THR A 95 -15.16 -9.18 -25.42
C THR A 95 -13.72 -9.60 -25.14
N ALA A 96 -13.33 -10.81 -25.53
CA ALA A 96 -11.95 -11.30 -25.36
C ALA A 96 -10.89 -10.32 -25.90
N ASP A 97 -11.09 -9.78 -27.12
CA ASP A 97 -10.17 -8.80 -27.71
C ASP A 97 -10.02 -7.53 -26.86
N LYS A 98 -11.12 -7.08 -26.22
CA LYS A 98 -11.09 -5.93 -25.32
C LYS A 98 -10.38 -6.27 -24.02
N GLN A 99 -10.59 -7.46 -23.48
CA GLN A 99 -9.87 -7.92 -22.29
C GLN A 99 -8.37 -7.99 -22.55
N THR A 100 -7.94 -8.57 -23.68
CA THR A 100 -6.54 -8.59 -24.11
C THR A 100 -5.97 -7.18 -24.27
N SER A 101 -6.73 -6.26 -24.87
CA SER A 101 -6.29 -4.87 -25.05
C SER A 101 -6.08 -4.16 -23.70
N VAL A 102 -7.03 -4.30 -22.77
CA VAL A 102 -6.90 -3.75 -21.41
C VAL A 102 -5.72 -4.38 -20.67
N ASN A 103 -5.56 -5.69 -20.72
CA ASN A 103 -4.46 -6.38 -20.04
C ASN A 103 -3.09 -5.94 -20.56
N GLN A 104 -2.92 -5.83 -21.88
CA GLN A 104 -1.64 -5.38 -22.46
C GLN A 104 -1.35 -3.90 -22.16
N ALA A 105 -2.37 -3.04 -22.14
CA ALA A 105 -2.20 -1.64 -21.73
C ALA A 105 -1.81 -1.54 -20.25
N PHE A 106 -2.48 -2.30 -19.38
CA PHE A 106 -2.15 -2.35 -17.95
C PHE A 106 -0.74 -2.91 -17.72
N LEU A 107 -0.34 -3.95 -18.45
CA LEU A 107 1.00 -4.53 -18.38
C LEU A 107 2.08 -3.53 -18.81
N ALA A 108 1.83 -2.73 -19.85
CA ALA A 108 2.75 -1.69 -20.29
C ALA A 108 2.95 -0.62 -19.19
N TRP A 109 1.85 -0.14 -18.58
CA TRP A 109 1.90 0.73 -17.41
C TRP A 109 2.67 0.09 -16.24
N ALA A 110 2.38 -1.19 -15.96
CA ALA A 110 3.03 -1.94 -14.89
C ALA A 110 4.54 -2.08 -15.12
N ALA A 111 4.98 -2.23 -16.37
CA ALA A 111 6.40 -2.32 -16.72
C ALA A 111 7.17 -1.03 -16.43
N GLU A 112 6.55 0.14 -16.64
CA GLU A 112 7.13 1.42 -16.25
C GLU A 112 7.28 1.50 -14.72
N ARG A 113 6.24 1.08 -13.98
CA ARG A 113 6.28 1.02 -12.51
C ARG A 113 7.36 0.06 -12.00
N ALA A 114 7.47 -1.11 -12.61
CA ALA A 114 8.47 -2.11 -12.27
C ALA A 114 9.89 -1.56 -12.47
N THR A 115 10.13 -0.83 -13.58
CA THR A 115 11.41 -0.16 -13.84
C THR A 115 11.74 0.87 -12.74
N ILE A 116 10.77 1.71 -12.35
CA ILE A 116 10.94 2.70 -11.27
C ILE A 116 11.24 2.00 -9.93
N GLY A 117 10.57 0.88 -9.65
CA GLY A 117 10.73 0.09 -8.43
C GLY A 117 11.94 -0.84 -8.42
N ASN A 118 12.74 -0.88 -9.49
CA ASN A 118 13.83 -1.85 -9.68
C ASN A 118 13.35 -3.31 -9.54
N MET A 119 12.20 -3.61 -10.16
CA MET A 119 11.55 -4.92 -10.21
C MET A 119 11.31 -5.33 -11.67
N ALA A 120 11.12 -6.63 -11.89
CA ALA A 120 10.54 -7.17 -13.10
C ALA A 120 9.02 -7.32 -12.97
N VAL A 121 8.32 -7.33 -14.11
CA VAL A 121 6.91 -7.67 -14.20
C VAL A 121 6.65 -8.59 -15.38
N SER A 122 5.78 -9.58 -15.21
CA SER A 122 5.34 -10.48 -16.28
C SER A 122 3.82 -10.62 -16.28
N ASP A 123 3.22 -10.85 -17.45
CA ASP A 123 1.82 -11.25 -17.60
C ASP A 123 1.57 -12.74 -17.36
N TRP A 124 2.58 -13.51 -16.98
CA TRP A 124 2.42 -14.90 -16.55
C TRP A 124 1.90 -15.00 -15.11
N TYR A 125 0.79 -14.33 -14.81
CA TYR A 125 0.19 -14.26 -13.46
C TYR A 125 -0.61 -15.52 -13.10
N PHE A 126 -1.17 -16.16 -14.12
CA PHE A 126 -1.97 -17.37 -14.03
C PHE A 126 -1.59 -18.31 -15.16
N ASP A 127 -1.41 -19.57 -14.81
CA ASP A 127 -1.20 -20.68 -15.70
C ASP A 127 -1.45 -21.95 -14.87
N HIS A 128 -1.75 -23.04 -15.55
CA HIS A 128 -1.96 -24.33 -14.94
C HIS A 128 -1.43 -25.42 -15.88
N GLY A 129 -0.99 -26.53 -15.30
CA GLY A 129 -0.70 -27.75 -16.05
C GLY A 129 -1.98 -28.41 -16.58
N ALA A 130 -1.97 -29.74 -16.65
CA ALA A 130 -3.18 -30.49 -16.96
C ALA A 130 -4.31 -30.12 -15.98
N ALA A 131 -5.45 -29.69 -16.51
CA ALA A 131 -6.65 -29.32 -15.77
C ALA A 131 -7.82 -30.26 -16.12
N GLY A 132 -8.84 -30.24 -15.28
CA GLY A 132 -10.13 -30.88 -15.53
C GLY A 132 -11.04 -30.06 -16.43
N PHE A 133 -12.34 -30.18 -16.19
CA PHE A 133 -13.38 -29.50 -16.97
C PHE A 133 -14.02 -28.33 -16.22
N GLY A 134 -13.57 -28.02 -15.01
CA GLY A 134 -14.19 -26.99 -14.17
C GLY A 134 -13.68 -25.59 -14.46
N ASP A 135 -14.42 -24.61 -13.96
CA ASP A 135 -14.00 -23.22 -14.00
C ASP A 135 -12.82 -22.98 -13.05
N TRP A 136 -11.81 -22.26 -13.54
CA TRP A 136 -10.74 -21.72 -12.71
C TRP A 136 -11.16 -20.40 -12.10
N PHE A 137 -10.95 -20.27 -10.80
CA PHE A 137 -11.37 -19.09 -10.06
C PHE A 137 -10.33 -18.65 -9.03
N ALA A 138 -10.45 -17.39 -8.62
CA ALA A 138 -9.80 -16.83 -7.45
C ALA A 138 -10.85 -16.41 -6.40
N ASN A 139 -10.48 -16.40 -5.13
CA ASN A 139 -11.31 -15.85 -4.05
C ASN A 139 -10.91 -14.40 -3.76
N SER A 140 -11.90 -13.53 -3.53
CA SER A 140 -11.71 -12.13 -3.12
C SER A 140 -12.81 -11.66 -2.14
N PRO A 141 -12.64 -10.51 -1.48
CA PRO A 141 -13.70 -9.90 -0.67
C PRO A 141 -15.01 -9.61 -1.43
N ASP A 142 -14.93 -9.41 -2.76
CA ASP A 142 -16.10 -9.13 -3.61
C ASP A 142 -16.73 -10.42 -4.18
N GLY A 143 -16.25 -11.59 -3.74
CA GLY A 143 -16.70 -12.91 -4.19
C GLY A 143 -15.68 -13.62 -5.06
N ARG A 144 -16.12 -14.74 -5.67
CA ARG A 144 -15.27 -15.49 -6.60
C ARG A 144 -15.09 -14.73 -7.90
N ILE A 145 -13.87 -14.71 -8.40
CA ILE A 145 -13.50 -14.13 -9.69
C ILE A 145 -13.33 -15.27 -10.67
N LEU A 146 -14.06 -15.27 -11.79
CA LEU A 146 -13.82 -16.23 -12.88
C LEU A 146 -12.53 -15.87 -13.61
N VAL A 147 -11.57 -16.78 -13.66
CA VAL A 147 -10.27 -16.57 -14.32
C VAL A 147 -10.23 -17.25 -15.68
N GLN A 148 -10.71 -18.50 -15.76
CA GLN A 148 -10.86 -19.23 -17.02
C GLN A 148 -12.14 -20.08 -16.95
N PRO A 149 -13.07 -19.94 -17.91
CA PRO A 149 -14.25 -20.79 -17.96
C PRO A 149 -13.87 -22.23 -18.33
N GLY A 150 -14.45 -23.20 -17.63
CA GLY A 150 -14.41 -24.61 -17.97
C GLY A 150 -15.49 -25.00 -18.98
N THR A 151 -15.67 -26.30 -19.16
CA THR A 151 -16.75 -26.87 -19.98
C THR A 151 -17.89 -27.46 -19.16
N ALA A 152 -17.64 -27.73 -17.87
CA ALA A 152 -18.67 -28.03 -16.90
C ALA A 152 -19.41 -26.75 -16.47
N SER A 153 -20.60 -26.90 -15.91
CA SER A 153 -21.13 -25.81 -15.07
C SER A 153 -20.17 -25.63 -13.88
N PRO A 154 -19.96 -24.42 -13.36
CA PRO A 154 -20.83 -23.26 -13.47
C PRO A 154 -20.20 -22.14 -14.29
N GLY A 155 -20.46 -22.03 -15.59
CA GLY A 155 -19.85 -21.00 -16.44
C GLY A 155 -20.16 -19.54 -16.06
N PHE A 156 -19.46 -18.62 -16.74
CA PHE A 156 -19.55 -17.14 -16.70
C PHE A 156 -20.53 -16.51 -15.69
N ASN A 157 -21.85 -16.61 -15.92
CA ASN A 157 -22.87 -15.92 -15.12
C ASN A 157 -22.94 -16.35 -13.63
N ALA A 158 -22.23 -17.41 -13.23
CA ALA A 158 -22.14 -17.83 -11.84
C ALA A 158 -21.21 -16.96 -10.99
N TYR A 159 -20.40 -16.09 -11.61
CA TYR A 159 -19.38 -15.30 -10.94
C TYR A 159 -19.77 -13.80 -10.91
N PRO A 160 -19.65 -13.13 -9.74
CA PRO A 160 -19.91 -11.70 -9.64
C PRO A 160 -18.83 -10.83 -10.31
N VAL A 161 -17.64 -11.38 -10.53
CA VAL A 161 -16.48 -10.69 -11.10
C VAL A 161 -15.79 -11.63 -12.10
N HIS A 162 -15.30 -11.06 -13.20
CA HIS A 162 -14.52 -11.79 -14.21
C HIS A 162 -13.14 -11.17 -14.34
N ALA A 163 -12.11 -12.00 -14.40
CA ALA A 163 -10.76 -11.56 -14.67
C ALA A 163 -10.66 -11.03 -16.10
N ILE A 164 -10.07 -9.85 -16.24
CA ILE A 164 -9.63 -9.29 -17.52
C ILE A 164 -8.21 -9.76 -17.86
N GLY A 165 -7.41 -9.97 -16.82
CA GLY A 165 -5.98 -10.22 -16.92
C GLY A 165 -5.30 -10.06 -15.57
N GLY A 166 -3.98 -9.86 -15.60
CA GLY A 166 -3.16 -9.79 -14.40
C GLY A 166 -1.68 -9.67 -14.73
N CYS A 167 -0.88 -9.43 -13.70
CA CYS A 167 0.57 -9.41 -13.81
C CYS A 167 1.21 -9.80 -12.48
N VAL A 168 2.48 -10.21 -12.51
CA VAL A 168 3.26 -10.52 -11.31
C VAL A 168 4.51 -9.66 -11.25
N PHE A 169 4.68 -8.91 -10.17
CA PHE A 169 5.86 -8.13 -9.86
C PHE A 169 6.80 -8.92 -8.97
N TYR A 170 8.09 -8.96 -9.32
CA TYR A 170 9.10 -9.71 -8.58
C TYR A 170 10.50 -9.13 -8.76
N THR A 171 11.44 -9.60 -7.95
CA THR A 171 12.87 -9.37 -8.20
C THR A 171 13.41 -10.48 -9.09
N ALA A 172 13.95 -10.14 -10.26
CA ALA A 172 14.55 -11.12 -11.16
C ALA A 172 15.95 -11.55 -10.70
N LEU A 173 16.29 -12.83 -10.89
CA LEU A 173 17.60 -13.40 -10.54
C LEU A 173 18.72 -12.88 -11.45
N ASP A 174 18.41 -12.63 -12.72
CA ASP A 174 19.35 -12.10 -13.72
C ASP A 174 19.46 -10.56 -13.68
N GLY A 175 18.74 -9.90 -12.77
CA GLY A 175 18.73 -8.44 -12.63
C GLY A 175 17.84 -7.70 -13.63
N THR A 176 17.02 -8.42 -14.41
CA THR A 176 16.02 -7.79 -15.30
C THR A 176 15.07 -6.88 -14.50
N VAL A 177 14.76 -5.73 -15.10
CA VAL A 177 13.76 -4.79 -14.60
C VAL A 177 12.81 -4.38 -15.73
N GLY A 178 11.58 -3.99 -15.38
CA GLY A 178 10.53 -3.74 -16.36
C GLY A 178 9.88 -5.03 -16.84
N LYS A 179 9.36 -5.04 -18.09
CA LYS A 179 8.68 -6.23 -18.63
C LYS A 179 9.69 -7.38 -18.83
N ASP A 180 9.39 -8.54 -18.28
CA ASP A 180 10.13 -9.78 -18.44
C ASP A 180 9.22 -10.89 -19.02
N ASN A 181 9.85 -11.82 -19.74
CA ASN A 181 9.21 -12.99 -20.35
C ASN A 181 9.46 -14.22 -19.47
N LEU A 182 8.70 -14.33 -18.38
CA LEU A 182 8.90 -15.36 -17.36
C LEU A 182 8.44 -16.76 -17.82
N ASP A 183 7.57 -16.83 -18.83
CA ASP A 183 7.03 -18.06 -19.43
C ASP A 183 7.98 -18.74 -20.45
N ARG A 184 9.24 -18.31 -20.53
CA ARG A 184 10.24 -18.85 -21.48
C ARG A 184 10.66 -20.30 -21.23
N GLY A 185 10.18 -20.91 -20.14
CA GLY A 185 10.44 -22.30 -19.74
C GLY A 185 9.20 -23.18 -19.84
N SER A 186 9.23 -24.33 -19.17
CA SER A 186 8.06 -25.17 -19.00
C SER A 186 7.22 -24.73 -17.79
N PHE A 187 5.95 -25.14 -17.74
CA PHE A 187 5.12 -24.99 -16.54
C PHE A 187 5.78 -25.62 -15.30
N ALA A 188 6.57 -26.69 -15.46
CA ALA A 188 7.27 -27.34 -14.36
C ALA A 188 8.42 -26.50 -13.79
N ASP A 189 9.07 -25.68 -14.64
CA ASP A 189 10.06 -24.70 -14.17
C ASP A 189 9.34 -23.57 -13.42
N ASN A 190 8.21 -23.13 -13.96
CA ASN A 190 7.39 -22.06 -13.39
C ASN A 190 8.25 -20.81 -13.06
N TYR A 191 7.86 -20.07 -12.03
CA TYR A 191 8.61 -18.90 -11.56
C TYR A 191 10.05 -19.19 -11.12
N SER A 192 10.43 -20.45 -10.85
CA SER A 192 11.80 -20.77 -10.40
C SER A 192 12.88 -20.44 -11.43
N LEU A 193 12.49 -20.22 -12.69
CA LEU A 193 13.39 -19.91 -13.79
C LEU A 193 14.11 -18.57 -13.64
N ASN A 194 13.43 -17.54 -13.12
CA ASN A 194 14.02 -16.20 -12.98
C ASN A 194 13.54 -15.41 -11.76
N MET A 195 12.65 -15.96 -10.91
CA MET A 195 12.13 -15.24 -9.75
C MET A 195 12.98 -15.48 -8.50
N ALA A 196 13.42 -14.40 -7.84
CA ALA A 196 14.07 -14.48 -6.54
C ALA A 196 13.02 -14.71 -5.43
N MET A 197 12.78 -15.97 -5.09
CA MET A 197 11.75 -16.39 -4.13
C MET A 197 11.97 -15.88 -2.70
N ASP A 198 13.18 -15.49 -2.34
CA ASP A 198 13.50 -14.87 -1.05
C ASP A 198 13.04 -13.42 -0.95
N LYS A 199 12.58 -12.82 -2.05
CA LYS A 199 12.06 -11.45 -2.11
C LYS A 199 10.53 -11.41 -2.11
N PRO A 200 9.93 -10.27 -1.76
CA PRO A 200 8.50 -10.08 -1.92
C PRO A 200 8.06 -10.23 -3.38
N VAL A 201 6.90 -10.85 -3.59
CA VAL A 201 6.24 -10.98 -4.88
C VAL A 201 4.83 -10.42 -4.75
N SER A 202 4.37 -9.66 -5.74
CA SER A 202 3.00 -9.13 -5.78
C SER A 202 2.32 -9.58 -7.06
N LYS A 203 1.27 -10.38 -6.94
CA LYS A 203 0.45 -10.84 -8.06
C LYS A 203 -0.82 -10.02 -8.12
N TYR A 204 -1.04 -9.32 -9.23
CA TYR A 204 -2.24 -8.55 -9.50
C TYR A 204 -3.22 -9.33 -10.37
N LEU A 205 -4.49 -9.25 -10.02
CA LEU A 205 -5.61 -9.79 -10.78
C LEU A 205 -6.58 -8.63 -11.09
N LEU A 206 -6.88 -8.42 -12.37
CA LEU A 206 -7.67 -7.29 -12.84
C LEU A 206 -9.14 -7.72 -12.99
N GLY A 207 -10.02 -7.21 -12.13
CA GLY A 207 -11.45 -7.50 -12.22
C GLY A 207 -12.18 -6.58 -13.19
N ASP A 208 -13.15 -7.12 -13.94
CA ASP A 208 -14.13 -6.35 -14.74
C ASP A 208 -15.03 -5.43 -13.90
N ASN A 209 -14.97 -5.58 -12.57
CA ASN A 209 -15.55 -4.63 -11.64
C ASN A 209 -14.75 -3.32 -11.53
N GLY A 210 -13.56 -3.22 -12.15
CA GLY A 210 -12.66 -2.08 -12.06
C GLY A 210 -11.81 -2.06 -10.80
N VAL A 211 -11.68 -3.21 -10.14
CA VAL A 211 -10.87 -3.40 -8.94
C VAL A 211 -9.63 -4.21 -9.30
N VAL A 212 -8.46 -3.73 -8.88
CA VAL A 212 -7.23 -4.51 -8.86
C VAL A 212 -7.19 -5.27 -7.54
N TYR A 213 -7.09 -6.59 -7.63
CA TYR A 213 -6.86 -7.46 -6.49
C TYR A 213 -5.39 -7.86 -6.43
N GLU A 214 -4.88 -8.08 -5.23
CA GLU A 214 -3.47 -8.38 -4.98
C GLU A 214 -3.31 -9.57 -4.05
N LEU A 215 -2.39 -10.46 -4.43
CA LEU A 215 -1.88 -11.52 -3.60
C LEU A 215 -0.38 -11.30 -3.36
N LYS A 216 0.00 -11.16 -2.09
CA LYS A 216 1.39 -10.99 -1.65
C LYS A 216 2.00 -12.36 -1.36
N LEU A 217 3.11 -12.66 -2.03
CA LEU A 217 3.78 -13.97 -2.05
C LEU A 217 5.29 -13.79 -1.84
N GLY A 218 6.06 -14.86 -2.02
CA GLY A 218 7.52 -14.85 -1.87
C GLY A 218 7.98 -14.82 -0.41
N ASN A 219 9.00 -14.01 -0.12
CA ASN A 219 9.65 -13.91 1.20
C ASN A 219 10.13 -15.26 1.76
N GLY A 220 10.70 -16.10 0.89
CA GLY A 220 11.23 -17.42 1.22
C GLY A 220 10.23 -18.55 1.03
N HIS A 221 8.97 -18.26 0.69
CA HIS A 221 7.98 -19.25 0.31
C HIS A 221 8.04 -19.52 -1.21
N LEU A 222 7.96 -20.80 -1.58
CA LEU A 222 7.81 -21.18 -2.98
C LEU A 222 6.54 -20.54 -3.54
N THR A 223 6.67 -19.92 -4.70
CA THR A 223 5.59 -19.23 -5.39
C THR A 223 5.47 -19.77 -6.81
N SER A 224 4.25 -19.82 -7.33
CA SER A 224 3.89 -20.34 -8.64
C SER A 224 2.73 -19.58 -9.28
N THR A 225 2.52 -19.84 -10.57
CA THR A 225 1.36 -19.35 -11.33
C THR A 225 0.02 -19.78 -10.69
N ASN A 226 -0.04 -20.94 -10.05
CA ASN A 226 -1.26 -21.48 -9.42
C ASN A 226 -1.62 -20.82 -8.08
N ASP A 227 -0.68 -20.13 -7.43
CA ASP A 227 -0.97 -19.52 -6.13
C ASP A 227 -2.08 -18.47 -6.23
N GLY A 228 -3.12 -18.67 -5.44
CA GLY A 228 -4.34 -17.85 -5.46
C GLY A 228 -5.46 -18.37 -6.35
N PHE A 229 -5.24 -19.48 -7.05
CA PHE A 229 -6.20 -20.04 -8.00
C PHE A 229 -6.56 -21.48 -7.67
N SER A 230 -7.79 -21.85 -8.00
CA SER A 230 -8.25 -23.23 -7.90
C SER A 230 -9.24 -23.54 -9.00
N GLU A 231 -9.35 -24.82 -9.33
CA GLU A 231 -10.30 -25.34 -10.30
C GLU A 231 -11.48 -25.96 -9.56
N LEU A 232 -12.70 -25.69 -10.03
CA LEU A 232 -13.85 -26.51 -9.66
C LEU A 232 -13.66 -27.94 -10.18
N LYS A 233 -14.25 -28.91 -9.49
CA LYS A 233 -14.36 -30.29 -9.98
C LYS A 233 -15.20 -30.31 -11.26
N ASP A 234 -15.06 -31.38 -12.01
CA ASP A 234 -15.83 -31.64 -13.24
C ASP A 234 -17.36 -31.64 -13.06
N ASP A 235 -17.86 -31.71 -11.83
CA ASP A 235 -19.28 -31.60 -11.50
C ASP A 235 -19.76 -30.17 -11.20
N GLY A 236 -18.82 -29.21 -11.14
CA GLY A 236 -19.08 -27.79 -10.91
C GLY A 236 -19.31 -27.35 -9.49
N LYS A 237 -19.27 -28.26 -8.51
CA LYS A 237 -19.85 -27.99 -7.18
C LYS A 237 -18.84 -27.60 -6.13
N GLN A 238 -17.61 -28.12 -6.22
CA GLN A 238 -16.57 -27.89 -5.23
C GLN A 238 -15.20 -27.86 -5.90
N ALA A 239 -14.27 -27.09 -5.34
CA ALA A 239 -12.89 -27.13 -5.77
C ALA A 239 -12.13 -28.34 -5.19
N TYR A 240 -10.97 -28.65 -5.76
CA TYR A 240 -10.04 -29.61 -5.16
C TYR A 240 -9.42 -29.09 -3.86
N SER A 241 -9.20 -27.78 -3.78
CA SER A 241 -8.74 -27.05 -2.59
C SER A 241 -9.24 -25.61 -2.64
N GLU A 242 -9.34 -24.96 -1.48
CA GLU A 242 -9.61 -23.52 -1.44
C GLU A 242 -8.31 -22.73 -1.70
N PRO A 243 -8.31 -21.79 -2.65
CA PRO A 243 -7.12 -21.00 -2.96
C PRO A 243 -6.85 -19.94 -1.88
N LEU A 244 -5.61 -19.43 -1.87
CA LEU A 244 -5.30 -18.20 -1.16
C LEU A 244 -6.22 -17.06 -1.65
N VAL A 245 -6.67 -16.23 -0.71
CA VAL A 245 -7.60 -15.15 -1.00
C VAL A 245 -6.82 -13.91 -1.42
N PHE A 246 -7.16 -13.35 -2.59
CA PHE A 246 -6.65 -12.05 -2.99
C PHE A 246 -7.31 -10.96 -2.15
N ALA A 247 -6.55 -9.96 -1.72
CA ALA A 247 -7.09 -8.75 -1.11
C ALA A 247 -7.40 -7.70 -2.19
N VAL A 248 -8.20 -6.69 -1.88
CA VAL A 248 -8.25 -5.47 -2.70
C VAL A 248 -6.88 -4.79 -2.59
N SER A 249 -6.25 -4.48 -3.73
CA SER A 249 -4.92 -3.86 -3.71
C SER A 249 -4.98 -2.45 -3.12
N GLU A 250 -4.02 -2.15 -2.26
CA GLU A 250 -3.80 -0.81 -1.68
C GLU A 250 -3.06 0.12 -2.66
N ASP A 251 -2.60 -0.39 -3.81
CA ASP A 251 -1.98 0.44 -4.85
C ASP A 251 -3.05 1.29 -5.56
N THR A 252 -3.27 2.48 -5.02
CA THR A 252 -4.21 3.46 -5.57
C THR A 252 -3.90 3.85 -7.02
N ALA A 253 -2.65 3.76 -7.46
CA ALA A 253 -2.28 4.06 -8.85
C ALA A 253 -2.69 2.92 -9.79
N ALA A 254 -2.51 1.66 -9.38
CA ALA A 254 -3.02 0.50 -10.10
C ALA A 254 -4.55 0.54 -10.21
N GLN A 255 -5.24 0.88 -9.11
CA GLN A 255 -6.70 1.04 -9.09
C GLN A 255 -7.16 2.12 -10.09
N ALA A 256 -6.47 3.27 -10.11
CA ALA A 256 -6.80 4.36 -11.01
C ALA A 256 -6.54 3.98 -12.48
N GLU A 257 -5.44 3.29 -12.76
CA GLU A 257 -5.09 2.86 -14.11
C GLU A 257 -6.14 1.90 -14.68
N LEU A 258 -6.50 0.84 -13.95
CA LEU A 258 -7.49 -0.12 -14.43
C LEU A 258 -8.84 0.56 -14.72
N LYS A 259 -9.29 1.45 -13.82
CA LYS A 259 -10.54 2.21 -14.03
C LYS A 259 -10.46 3.12 -15.26
N SER A 260 -9.33 3.77 -15.48
CA SER A 260 -9.07 4.60 -16.66
C SER A 260 -9.15 3.78 -17.96
N LEU A 261 -8.48 2.63 -17.99
CA LEU A 261 -8.49 1.74 -19.15
C LEU A 261 -9.89 1.21 -19.48
N LEU A 262 -10.67 0.89 -18.45
CA LEU A 262 -12.03 0.38 -18.60
C LEU A 262 -13.06 1.45 -18.99
N ALA A 263 -12.81 2.73 -18.69
CA ALA A 263 -13.71 3.82 -19.08
C ALA A 263 -13.89 3.96 -20.61
N ASN A 264 -13.04 3.29 -21.40
CA ASN A 264 -13.11 3.28 -22.85
C ASN A 264 -14.13 2.26 -23.44
N TYR A 265 -14.81 1.46 -22.60
CA TYR A 265 -15.62 0.32 -23.04
C TYR A 265 -17.01 0.25 -22.41
#